data_AF-A0A4Q2YRD9-F1
#
_entry.id   AF-A0A4Q2YRD9-F1
#
_cell.length_a   1.000
_cell.length_b   1.000
_cell.length_c   1.000
_cell.angle_alpha   90.00
_cell.angle_beta   90.00
_cell.angle_gamma   90.00
#
_symmetry.space_group_name_H-M   'P 1'
#
loop_
_entity.id
_entity.type
_entity.pdbx_description
1 polymer ?
#
loop_
_entity_poly.entity_id
_entity_poly.type
_entity_poly.pdbx_seq_one_letter_code
_entity_poly.pdbx_strand_id
1 'polypeptide(L)'
;RPLTANEMPVAARAIPGPSRADMEAASQLPKGQQDQMIESMVSGLEAKLKADPANVDRWIMLMRSRMTLGETAKAAQALKDGIAANPAATGRLRAQAQLLGVPGA
;
A
#
# COMPACT_ATOMS: atom_id res chain seq x y z
N ARG A 1 8.09 1.03 -44.27
CA ARG A 1 8.48 1.70 -43.01
C ARG A 1 7.20 2.25 -42.38
N PRO A 2 6.58 1.57 -41.39
CA PRO A 2 5.44 2.14 -40.68
C PRO A 2 5.89 2.90 -39.43
N LEU A 3 5.02 3.81 -39.03
CA LEU A 3 5.24 4.98 -38.20
C LEU A 3 5.07 4.69 -36.70
N THR A 4 5.63 5.59 -35.90
CA THR A 4 5.94 5.53 -34.47
C THR A 4 4.75 5.52 -33.52
N ALA A 5 4.93 4.87 -32.37
CA ALA A 5 4.06 4.96 -31.20
C ALA A 5 4.12 6.38 -30.61
N ASN A 6 3.14 7.20 -30.93
CA ASN A 6 2.88 8.44 -30.20
C ASN A 6 1.51 8.32 -29.51
N GLU A 7 1.52 8.72 -28.23
CA GLU A 7 0.41 9.40 -27.55
C GLU A 7 -0.84 8.60 -27.20
N MET A 8 -0.83 8.02 -26.01
CA MET A 8 -1.94 8.25 -25.07
C MET A 8 -1.40 8.46 -23.64
N PRO A 9 -1.61 9.64 -23.03
CA PRO A 9 -1.29 9.88 -21.64
C PRO A 9 -2.42 9.30 -20.81
N VAL A 10 -2.20 8.16 -20.15
CA VAL A 10 -3.05 7.80 -19.00
C VAL A 10 -2.51 8.59 -17.82
N ALA A 11 -2.88 9.87 -17.82
CA ALA A 11 -3.01 10.66 -16.62
C ALA A 11 -3.65 9.75 -15.56
N ALA A 12 -2.99 9.70 -14.41
CA ALA A 12 -3.37 9.04 -13.17
C ALA A 12 -4.79 9.45 -12.72
N ARG A 13 -5.79 8.91 -13.43
CA ARG A 13 -7.20 9.13 -13.17
C ARG A 13 -7.61 8.22 -12.04
N ALA A 14 -7.76 8.87 -10.88
CA ALA A 14 -8.24 8.33 -9.63
C ALA A 14 -7.31 7.26 -9.03
N ILE A 15 -7.39 7.09 -7.73
CA ILE A 15 -6.81 5.92 -7.06
C ILE A 15 -7.97 4.94 -6.85
N PRO A 16 -8.32 4.07 -7.81
CA PRO A 16 -8.98 2.82 -7.49
C PRO A 16 -7.90 1.79 -7.13
N GLY A 17 -8.18 0.93 -6.16
CA GLY A 17 -7.38 -0.28 -5.97
C GLY A 17 -7.27 -1.08 -7.28
N PRO A 18 -6.29 -2.01 -7.40
CA PRO A 18 -6.03 -2.72 -8.63
C PRO A 18 -7.33 -3.33 -9.17
N SER A 19 -7.61 -3.08 -10.45
CA SER A 19 -8.77 -3.59 -11.15
C SER A 19 -8.76 -5.13 -11.09
N ARG A 20 -9.90 -5.82 -11.18
CA ARG A 20 -9.92 -7.29 -11.21
C ARG A 20 -8.98 -7.87 -12.30
N ALA A 21 -8.87 -7.20 -13.43
CA ALA A 21 -7.94 -7.54 -14.50
C ALA A 21 -6.45 -7.39 -14.09
N ASP A 22 -6.11 -6.40 -13.26
CA ASP A 22 -4.76 -6.21 -12.74
C ASP A 22 -4.41 -7.28 -11.70
N MET A 23 -5.39 -7.73 -10.91
CA MET A 23 -5.24 -8.84 -9.96
C MET A 23 -5.10 -10.20 -10.66
N GLU A 24 -5.81 -10.42 -11.76
CA GLU A 24 -5.69 -11.65 -12.58
C GLU A 24 -4.36 -11.70 -13.34
N ALA A 25 -3.90 -10.56 -13.89
CA ALA A 25 -2.58 -10.45 -14.49
C ALA A 25 -1.46 -10.64 -13.45
N ALA A 26 -1.62 -10.07 -12.25
CA ALA A 26 -0.72 -10.32 -11.13
C ALA A 26 -0.66 -11.82 -10.79
N SER A 27 -1.79 -12.52 -10.77
CA SER A 27 -1.86 -13.96 -10.43
C SER A 27 -1.15 -14.87 -11.44
N GLN A 28 -0.83 -14.39 -12.64
CA GLN A 28 -0.07 -15.13 -13.66
C GLN A 28 1.43 -14.78 -13.70
N LEU A 29 1.86 -13.77 -12.94
CA LEU A 29 3.28 -13.41 -12.81
C LEU A 29 3.99 -14.37 -11.82
N PRO A 30 5.28 -14.71 -12.05
CA PRO A 30 6.09 -15.45 -11.09
C PRO A 30 6.06 -14.74 -9.73
N LYS A 31 5.95 -15.48 -8.62
CA LYS A 31 5.76 -14.91 -7.26
C LYS A 31 6.71 -13.73 -6.95
N GLY A 32 7.99 -13.83 -7.33
CA GLY A 32 8.96 -12.76 -7.11
C GLY A 32 8.70 -11.45 -7.87
N GLN A 33 7.98 -11.49 -8.99
CA GLN A 33 7.63 -10.29 -9.77
C GLN A 33 6.37 -9.60 -9.21
N GLN A 34 5.48 -10.37 -8.57
CA GLN A 34 4.36 -9.82 -7.80
C GLN A 34 4.87 -9.08 -6.56
N ASP A 35 5.83 -9.65 -5.84
CA ASP A 35 6.43 -9.03 -4.66
C ASP A 35 7.05 -7.66 -5.00
N GLN A 36 7.78 -7.58 -6.11
CA GLN A 36 8.44 -6.36 -6.57
C GLN A 36 7.44 -5.26 -7.00
N MET A 37 6.30 -5.65 -7.58
CA MET A 37 5.21 -4.72 -7.88
C MET A 37 4.53 -4.20 -6.61
N ILE A 38 4.25 -5.09 -5.65
CA ILE A 38 3.60 -4.70 -4.40
C ILE A 38 4.53 -3.82 -3.57
N GLU A 39 5.83 -4.12 -3.54
CA GLU A 39 6.84 -3.28 -2.88
C GLU A 39 6.90 -1.87 -3.50
N SER A 40 6.85 -1.78 -4.84
CA SER A 40 6.78 -0.48 -5.54
C SER A 40 5.51 0.31 -5.17
N MET A 41 4.38 -0.38 -5.03
CA MET A 41 3.12 0.23 -4.59
C MET A 41 3.17 0.70 -3.13
N VAL A 42 3.76 -0.10 -2.25
CA VAL A 42 3.96 0.22 -0.81
C VAL A 42 4.88 1.43 -0.65
N SER A 43 5.98 1.48 -1.40
CA SER A 43 6.89 2.64 -1.43
C SER A 43 6.16 3.91 -1.92
N GLY A 44 5.29 3.78 -2.93
CA GLY A 44 4.44 4.87 -3.40
C GLY A 44 3.35 5.31 -2.40
N LEU A 45 2.96 4.45 -1.47
CA LEU A 45 2.08 4.76 -0.33
C LEU A 45 2.85 5.51 0.75
N GLU A 46 4.06 5.08 1.08
CA GLU A 46 4.94 5.75 2.06
C GLU A 46 5.31 7.16 1.61
N ALA A 47 5.60 7.37 0.32
CA ALA A 47 5.83 8.72 -0.22
C ALA A 47 4.60 9.64 -0.04
N LYS A 48 3.39 9.11 -0.24
CA LYS A 48 2.15 9.86 -0.02
C LYS A 48 1.90 10.14 1.46
N LEU A 49 2.23 9.20 2.35
CA LEU A 49 2.15 9.37 3.79
C LEU A 49 3.18 10.37 4.31
N LYS A 50 4.35 10.49 3.69
CA LYS A 50 5.30 11.57 4.00
C LYS A 50 4.73 12.95 3.64
N ALA A 51 3.97 13.05 2.56
CA ALA A 51 3.34 14.31 2.16
C ALA A 51 2.11 14.65 3.01
N ASP A 52 1.35 13.65 3.43
CA ASP A 52 0.13 13.80 4.24
C ASP A 52 0.09 12.70 5.32
N PRO A 53 0.84 12.90 6.42
CA PRO A 53 0.96 11.91 7.49
C PRO A 53 -0.29 11.84 8.36
N ALA A 54 -1.18 12.83 8.27
CA ALA A 54 -2.44 12.89 9.02
C ALA A 54 -3.51 11.89 8.51
N ASN A 55 -3.24 11.21 7.39
CA ASN A 55 -4.20 10.31 6.77
C ASN A 55 -4.18 8.92 7.41
N VAL A 56 -4.98 8.76 8.46
CA VAL A 56 -5.14 7.51 9.22
C VAL A 56 -5.52 6.33 8.33
N ASP A 57 -6.41 6.53 7.35
CA ASP A 57 -6.87 5.46 6.45
C ASP A 57 -5.73 4.93 5.57
N ARG A 58 -4.81 5.79 5.10
CA ARG A 58 -3.61 5.36 4.37
C ARG A 58 -2.65 4.55 5.24
N TRP A 59 -2.50 4.87 6.52
CA TRP A 59 -1.72 4.07 7.46
C TRP A 59 -2.30 2.66 7.64
N ILE A 60 -3.63 2.55 7.74
CA ILE A 60 -4.32 1.26 7.83
C ILE A 60 -4.12 0.43 6.55
N MET A 61 -4.22 1.06 5.38
CA MET A 61 -3.93 0.39 4.10
C MET A 61 -2.48 -0.11 4.05
N LEU A 62 -1.51 0.70 4.50
CA LEU A 62 -0.11 0.31 4.53
C LEU A 62 0.13 -0.94 5.40
N MET A 63 -0.44 -0.98 6.60
CA MET A 63 -0.37 -2.15 7.49
C MET A 63 -0.97 -3.39 6.83
N ARG A 64 -2.17 -3.28 6.23
CA ARG A 64 -2.85 -4.39 5.56
C ARG A 64 -2.05 -4.94 4.38
N SER A 65 -1.49 -4.07 3.54
CA SER A 65 -0.65 -4.49 2.41
C SER A 65 0.57 -5.27 2.88
N ARG A 66 1.26 -4.78 3.92
CA ARG A 66 2.42 -5.45 4.50
C ARG A 66 2.07 -6.79 5.16
N MET A 67 0.93 -6.89 5.82
CA MET A 67 0.43 -8.16 6.37
C MET A 67 0.11 -9.18 5.27
N THR A 68 -0.49 -8.75 4.16
CA THR A 68 -0.77 -9.61 2.99
C THR A 68 0.50 -10.20 2.39
N LEU A 69 1.59 -9.41 2.40
CA LEU A 69 2.91 -9.84 1.95
C LEU A 69 3.68 -10.69 2.96
N GLY A 70 3.14 -10.92 4.16
CA GLY A 70 3.86 -11.60 5.24
C GLY A 70 4.94 -10.75 5.92
N GLU A 71 5.05 -9.47 5.57
CA GLU A 71 6.02 -8.53 6.12
C GLU A 71 5.55 -7.96 7.48
N THR A 72 5.30 -8.85 8.44
CA THR A 72 4.71 -8.51 9.75
C THR A 72 5.52 -7.47 10.53
N ALA A 73 6.86 -7.53 10.49
CA ALA A 73 7.73 -6.55 11.12
C ALA A 73 7.58 -5.14 10.50
N LYS A 74 7.46 -5.08 9.17
CA LYS A 74 7.24 -3.83 8.44
C LYS A 74 5.83 -3.28 8.71
N ALA A 75 4.83 -4.14 8.91
CA ALA A 75 3.48 -3.73 9.31
C ALA A 75 3.46 -3.14 10.73
N ALA A 76 4.19 -3.75 11.68
CA ALA A 76 4.34 -3.20 13.03
C ALA A 76 5.04 -1.84 13.04
N GLN A 77 6.00 -1.62 12.15
CA GLN A 77 6.62 -0.31 11.98
C GLN A 77 5.63 0.73 11.45
N ALA A 78 4.83 0.37 10.45
CA ALA A 78 3.77 1.24 9.92
C ALA A 78 2.74 1.64 10.98
N LEU A 79 2.41 0.75 11.93
CA LEU A 79 1.58 1.07 13.09
C LEU A 79 2.23 2.15 13.97
N LYS A 80 3.50 1.99 14.32
CA LYS A 80 4.24 2.93 15.17
C LYS A 80 4.32 4.31 14.51
N ASP A 81 4.67 4.35 13.23
CA ASP A 81 4.79 5.58 12.47
C ASP A 81 3.42 6.27 12.33
N GLY A 82 2.37 5.49 12.05
CA GLY A 82 1.00 5.99 11.99
C GLY A 82 0.52 6.59 13.31
N ILE A 83 0.84 5.96 14.46
CA ILE A 83 0.52 6.48 15.79
C ILE A 83 1.29 7.77 16.08
N ALA A 84 2.58 7.82 15.76
CA ALA A 84 3.41 9.00 15.96
C ALA A 84 2.91 10.19 15.12
N ALA A 85 2.48 9.94 13.89
CA ALA A 85 1.88 10.92 13.00
C ALA A 85 0.45 11.31 13.39
N ASN A 86 -0.30 10.41 14.03
CA ASN A 86 -1.72 10.59 14.36
C ASN A 86 -2.03 10.22 15.83
N PRO A 87 -1.52 10.97 16.82
CA PRO A 87 -1.72 10.63 18.23
C PRO A 87 -3.20 10.55 18.62
N ALA A 88 -4.03 11.45 18.07
CA ALA A 88 -5.49 11.46 18.30
C ALA A 88 -6.20 10.21 17.74
N ALA A 89 -5.62 9.53 16.76
CA ALA A 89 -6.19 8.33 16.14
C ALA A 89 -5.54 7.03 16.64
N THR A 90 -4.70 7.08 17.68
CA THR A 90 -3.99 5.91 18.23
C THR A 90 -4.92 4.73 18.49
N GLY A 91 -6.08 4.97 19.11
CA GLY A 91 -7.05 3.91 19.40
C GLY A 91 -7.58 3.23 18.13
N ARG A 92 -7.90 4.02 17.09
CA ARG A 92 -8.36 3.50 15.80
C ARG A 92 -7.28 2.69 15.09
N LEU A 93 -6.04 3.20 15.09
CA LEU A 93 -4.90 2.53 14.46
C LEU A 93 -4.58 1.19 15.13
N ARG A 94 -4.53 1.15 16.47
CA ARG A 94 -4.35 -0.11 17.21
C ARG A 94 -5.47 -1.10 17.00
N ALA A 95 -6.73 -0.67 17.07
CA ALA A 95 -7.86 -1.55 16.82
C ALA A 95 -7.80 -2.20 15.42
N GLN A 96 -7.45 -1.43 14.39
CA GLN A 96 -7.27 -1.97 13.04
C GLN A 96 -6.07 -2.91 12.95
N ALA A 97 -4.95 -2.56 13.57
CA ALA A 97 -3.78 -3.42 13.61
C ALA A 97 -4.04 -4.76 14.32
N GLN A 98 -4.85 -4.77 15.39
CA GLN A 98 -5.30 -5.98 16.07
C GLN A 98 -6.17 -6.86 15.17
N LEU A 99 -7.12 -6.27 14.44
CA LEU A 99 -7.96 -6.99 13.46
C LEU A 99 -7.13 -7.61 12.33
N LEU A 100 -6.04 -6.95 11.93
CA LEU A 100 -5.12 -7.43 10.91
C LEU A 100 -4.11 -8.46 11.44
N GLY A 101 -4.01 -8.66 12.76
CA GLY A 101 -3.03 -9.54 13.39
C GLY A 101 -1.60 -8.98 13.38
N VAL A 102 -1.45 -7.65 13.32
CA VAL A 102 -0.13 -7.00 13.34
C VAL A 102 0.52 -7.21 14.72
N PRO A 103 1.77 -7.70 14.78
CA PRO A 103 2.47 -7.88 16.05
C PRO A 103 2.66 -6.55 16.80
N GLY A 104 2.32 -6.52 18.09
CA GLY A 104 2.50 -5.35 18.95
C GLY A 104 1.37 -4.31 18.89
N ALA A 105 0.20 -4.69 18.38
CA ALA A 105 -1.00 -3.86 18.29
C ALA A 105 -1.80 -3.77 19.60
#